data_AF-A0A9K3IUS3-F1
#
_entry.id   AF-A0A9K3IUS3-F1
#
_cell.length_a   1.000
_cell.length_b   1.000
_cell.length_c   1.000
_cell.angle_alpha   90.00
_cell.angle_beta   90.00
_cell.angle_gamma   90.00
#
_symmetry.space_group_name_H-M   'P 1'
#
loop_
_entity.id
_entity.type
_entity.pdbx_description
1 polymer ?
#
loop_
_entity_poly.entity_id
_entity_poly.type
_entity_poly.pdbx_seq_one_letter_code
_entity_poly.pdbx_strand_id
1 'polypeptide(L)' 'MVQRILLWMMISFCQVMVIAAVTDPNDLAVLNALKSGWENLPPDWKGSDPCGSNWEGINCTDSRVTTL' A
#
# COMPACT_ATOMS: atom_id res chain seq x y z
N MET A 1 25.36 -11.56 -21.99
CA MET A 1 25.60 -11.54 -20.53
C MET A 1 25.05 -10.26 -19.89
N VAL A 2 25.38 -9.08 -20.42
CA VAL A 2 24.95 -7.75 -19.90
C VAL A 2 23.43 -7.54 -19.89
N GLN A 3 22.71 -7.93 -20.96
CA GLN A 3 21.24 -7.71 -21.05
C GLN A 3 20.46 -8.40 -19.92
N ARG A 4 20.88 -9.61 -19.52
CA ARG A 4 20.22 -10.34 -18.43
C ARG A 4 20.45 -9.62 -17.11
N ILE A 5 21.67 -9.16 -16.85
CA ILE A 5 22.04 -8.43 -15.62
C ILE A 5 21.21 -7.15 -15.49
N LEU A 6 21.04 -6.38 -16.59
CA LEU A 6 20.20 -5.18 -16.59
C LEU A 6 18.73 -5.49 -16.28
N LEU A 7 18.18 -6.57 -16.82
CA LEU A 7 16.82 -7.01 -16.51
C LEU A 7 16.67 -7.36 -15.01
N TRP A 8 17.63 -8.09 -14.43
CA TRP A 8 17.63 -8.39 -13.00
C TRP A 8 17.73 -7.13 -12.13
N MET A 9 18.57 -6.16 -12.52
CA MET A 9 18.67 -4.87 -11.83
C MET A 9 17.34 -4.10 -11.86
N MET A 10 16.70 -3.98 -13.03
CA MET A 10 15.39 -3.35 -13.17
C MET A 10 14.32 -4.03 -12.31
N ILE A 11 14.25 -5.36 -12.34
CA ILE A 11 13.30 -6.12 -11.51
C ILE A 11 13.55 -5.86 -10.03
N SER A 12 14.81 -5.93 -9.58
CA SER A 12 15.15 -5.69 -8.17
C SER A 12 14.76 -4.28 -7.72
N PHE A 13 14.97 -3.28 -8.57
CA PHE A 13 14.63 -1.90 -8.27
C PHE A 13 13.11 -1.68 -8.18
N CYS A 14 12.34 -2.29 -9.09
CA CYS A 14 10.88 -2.27 -9.02
C CYS A 14 10.36 -2.91 -7.72
N GLN A 15 10.93 -4.04 -7.28
CA GLN A 15 10.52 -4.68 -6.02
C GLN A 15 10.78 -3.79 -4.81
N VAL A 16 11.92 -3.08 -4.76
CA VAL A 16 12.24 -2.15 -3.67
C VAL A 16 11.26 -0.98 -3.61
N MET A 17 10.86 -0.41 -4.74
CA MET A 17 9.85 0.66 -4.77
C MET A 17 8.49 0.19 -4.24
N VAL A 18 8.08 -1.04 -4.59
CA VAL A 18 6.80 -1.58 -4.14
C VAL A 18 6.79 -1.73 -2.63
N ILE A 19 7.86 -2.26 -2.02
CA ILE A 19 7.95 -2.46 -0.57
C ILE A 19 7.87 -1.14 0.21
N ALA A 20 8.47 -0.06 -0.30
CA ALA A 20 8.43 1.26 0.34
C ALA A 20 7.03 1.90 0.35
N ALA A 21 6.12 1.43 -0.49
CA ALA A 21 4.76 1.96 -0.59
C ALA A 21 3.72 1.19 0.24
N VAL A 22 4.04 -0.03 0.69
CA VAL A 22 3.06 -0.90 1.38
C VAL A 22 2.71 -0.35 2.76
N THR A 23 1.41 -0.22 3.02
CA THR A 23 0.84 0.08 4.35
C THR A 23 1.30 -0.93 5.40
N ASP A 24 1.63 -0.47 6.60
CA ASP A 24 2.02 -1.32 7.72
C ASP A 24 0.99 -2.45 7.94
N PRO A 25 1.44 -3.71 8.06
CA PRO A 25 0.52 -4.84 8.16
C PRO A 25 -0.48 -4.75 9.32
N ASN A 26 -0.10 -4.10 10.43
CA ASN A 26 -1.02 -3.92 11.56
C ASN A 26 -2.07 -2.86 11.24
N ASP A 27 -1.65 -1.75 10.64
CA ASP A 27 -2.56 -0.67 10.22
C ASP A 27 -3.53 -1.21 9.14
N LEU A 28 -3.05 -2.01 8.19
CA LEU A 28 -3.87 -2.71 7.20
C LEU A 28 -4.89 -3.67 7.85
N ALA A 29 -4.48 -4.44 8.86
CA ALA A 29 -5.37 -5.35 9.57
C ALA A 29 -6.51 -4.59 10.29
N VAL A 30 -6.18 -3.47 10.94
CA VAL A 30 -7.17 -2.59 11.59
C VAL A 30 -8.12 -1.98 10.57
N LEU A 31 -7.61 -1.45 9.46
CA LEU A 31 -8.45 -0.88 8.40
C LEU A 31 -9.38 -1.93 7.76
N ASN A 32 -8.91 -3.15 7.57
CA ASN A 32 -9.75 -4.25 7.07
C ASN A 32 -10.86 -4.62 8.07
N ALA A 33 -10.56 -4.63 9.37
CA ALA A 33 -11.57 -4.85 10.40
C ALA A 33 -12.61 -3.72 10.41
N LEU A 34 -12.17 -2.45 10.32
CA LEU A 34 -13.07 -1.29 10.24
C LEU A 34 -13.97 -1.38 9.00
N LYS A 35 -13.38 -1.69 7.85
CA LYS A 35 -14.09 -1.88 6.58
C LYS A 35 -15.19 -2.94 6.68
N SER A 36 -14.97 -4.03 7.43
CA SER A 36 -15.98 -5.08 7.59
C SER A 36 -17.22 -4.64 8.38
N GLY A 37 -17.12 -3.58 9.19
CA GLY A 37 -18.19 -3.10 10.06
C GLY A 37 -18.85 -1.79 9.61
N TRP A 38 -18.45 -1.21 8.47
CA TRP A 38 -18.98 0.07 7.98
C TRP A 38 -19.90 -0.11 6.78
N GLU A 39 -21.13 0.41 6.89
CA GLU A 39 -22.13 0.33 5.82
C GLU A 39 -21.89 1.34 4.69
N ASN A 40 -21.32 2.51 4.99
CA ASN A 40 -21.15 3.63 4.04
C ASN A 40 -19.67 3.94 3.81
N LEU A 41 -18.93 2.97 3.28
CA LEU A 41 -17.53 3.14 2.94
C LEU A 41 -17.35 4.10 1.77
N PRO A 42 -16.28 4.92 1.77
CA PRO A 42 -15.92 5.68 0.59
C PRO A 42 -15.70 4.74 -0.62
N PRO A 43 -16.17 5.12 -1.82
CA PRO A 43 -16.10 4.27 -3.01
C PRO A 43 -14.66 3.98 -3.45
N ASP A 44 -13.70 4.78 -2.98
CA ASP A 44 -12.27 4.68 -3.29
C ASP A 44 -11.48 3.79 -2.32
N TRP A 45 -12.14 3.20 -1.31
CA TRP A 45 -11.55 2.18 -0.42
C TRP A 45 -11.43 0.82 -1.13
N LYS A 46 -10.74 0.80 -2.27
CA LYS A 46 -10.50 -0.35 -3.13
C LYS A 46 -9.00 -0.58 -3.28
N GLY A 47 -8.61 -1.83 -3.57
CA GLY A 47 -7.20 -2.21 -3.66
C GLY A 47 -6.64 -2.81 -2.38
N SER A 48 -5.39 -3.26 -2.44
CA SER A 48 -4.71 -4.00 -1.38
C SER A 48 -3.87 -3.13 -0.44
N ASP A 49 -3.62 -1.88 -0.83
CA ASP A 49 -2.69 -1.00 -0.14
C ASP A 49 -3.33 0.38 0.08
N PRO A 50 -3.88 0.65 1.28
CA PRO A 50 -4.54 1.92 1.61
C PRO A 50 -3.66 3.16 1.39
N CYS A 51 -2.39 3.12 1.83
CA CYS A 51 -1.42 4.19 1.66
C CYS A 51 -1.02 4.36 0.19
N GLY A 52 -0.67 3.26 -0.50
CA GLY A 52 -0.27 3.32 -1.91
C GLY A 52 -1.42 3.66 -2.88
N SER A 53 -2.66 3.30 -2.53
CA SER A 53 -3.86 3.59 -3.34
C SER A 53 -4.52 4.91 -2.95
N ASN A 54 -4.01 5.62 -1.93
CA ASN A 54 -4.54 6.89 -1.42
C ASN A 54 -6.04 6.82 -1.10
N TRP A 55 -6.42 5.90 -0.21
CA TRP A 55 -7.81 5.81 0.25
C TRP A 55 -8.29 7.15 0.82
N GLU A 56 -9.50 7.54 0.45
CA GLU A 56 -10.10 8.79 0.95
C GLU A 56 -10.13 8.81 2.48
N GLY A 57 -9.65 9.90 3.09
CA GLY A 57 -9.55 10.07 4.55
C GLY A 57 -8.34 9.41 5.19
N ILE A 58 -7.63 8.52 4.50
CA ILE A 58 -6.42 7.87 5.02
C ILE A 58 -5.19 8.67 4.60
N ASN A 59 -4.42 9.15 5.59
CA ASN A 59 -3.12 9.74 5.34
C ASN A 59 -2.02 8.92 6.02
N CYS A 60 -0.94 8.68 5.29
CA CYS A 60 0.19 7.90 5.79
C CYS A 60 1.47 8.73 5.87
N THR A 61 2.28 8.43 6.87
CA THR A 61 3.68 8.85 6.94
C THR A 61 4.52 7.59 6.84
N ASP A 62 5.33 7.51 5.79
CA ASP A 62 5.96 6.26 5.35
C ASP A 62 4.90 5.16 5.16
N SER A 63 5.01 4.03 5.85
CA SER A 63 4.03 2.94 5.82
C SER A 63 2.93 3.06 6.89
N ARG A 64 3.01 4.04 7.81
CA ARG A 64 2.08 4.13 8.95
C ARG A 64 0.91 5.05 8.66
N VAL A 65 -0.30 4.60 8.98
CA VAL A 65 -1.50 5.44 8.94
C VAL A 65 -1.45 6.42 10.11
N THR A 66 -1.46 7.71 9.81
CA THR A 66 -1.43 8.79 10.82
C THR A 66 -2.76 9.53 10.96
N THR A 67 -3.64 9.40 9.95
CA THR A 67 -4.97 10.03 9.93
C THR A 67 -5.96 9.09 9.26
N LEU A 68 -7.18 9.01 9.82
CA LEU A 68 -8.31 8.21 9.33
C LEU A 68 -9.64 8.86 9.71
#